data_AF-A0A368JKI1-F1
#
_entry.id   AF-A0A368JKI1-F1
#
_cell.length_a   1.000
_cell.length_b   1.000
_cell.length_c   1.000
_cell.angle_alpha   90.00
_cell.angle_beta   90.00
_cell.angle_gamma   90.00
#
_symmetry.space_group_name_H-M   'P 1'
#
loop_
_entity.id
_entity.type
_entity.pdbx_description
1 polymer ?
#
loop_
_entity_poly.entity_id
_entity_poly.type
_entity_poly.pdbx_seq_one_letter_code
_entity_poly.pdbx_strand_id
1 'polypeptide(L)'
;MQEPRKPSDKFHGDVGSFITAADAKGRTRLHRVYEEEKLGLKPEEVTKAEFFGINRISKLMGRKDCVGIRVYYGRRYEDADGDPTTKDEGALKPRLVLVGVRADGSDIFEDTEGLKDRGDGDALADGHPCPQHC
;
A
#
# COMPACT_ATOMS: atom_id res chain seq x y z
N MET A 1 -16.16 -4.20 -38.43
CA MET A 1 -16.53 -3.26 -37.37
C MET A 1 -16.10 -3.90 -36.06
N GLN A 2 -15.10 -3.36 -35.35
CA GLN A 2 -14.74 -3.83 -34.01
C GLN A 2 -15.69 -3.13 -33.02
N GLU A 3 -16.37 -3.91 -32.18
CA GLU A 3 -17.14 -3.37 -31.07
C GLU A 3 -16.23 -2.56 -30.13
N PRO A 4 -16.71 -1.45 -29.55
CA PRO A 4 -15.93 -0.69 -28.57
C PRO A 4 -15.70 -1.58 -27.34
N ARG A 5 -14.43 -1.80 -26.97
CA ARG A 5 -14.08 -2.51 -25.74
C ARG A 5 -14.72 -1.80 -24.56
N LYS A 6 -15.49 -2.53 -23.76
CA LYS A 6 -16.03 -2.01 -22.50
C LYS A 6 -14.86 -1.62 -21.59
N PRO A 7 -15.00 -0.61 -20.70
CA PRO A 7 -13.95 -0.20 -19.75
C PRO A 7 -13.45 -1.29 -18.77
N SER A 8 -13.97 -2.51 -18.85
CA SER A 8 -13.82 -3.59 -17.87
C SER A 8 -12.60 -4.51 -18.03
N ASP A 9 -11.78 -4.35 -19.07
CA ASP A 9 -10.65 -5.28 -19.30
C ASP A 9 -9.37 -4.93 -18.50
N LYS A 10 -9.32 -3.73 -17.89
CA LYS A 10 -8.08 -3.22 -17.28
C LYS A 10 -7.97 -3.51 -15.78
N PHE A 11 -9.08 -3.50 -15.04
CA PHE A 11 -9.12 -3.71 -13.60
C PHE A 11 -10.05 -4.88 -13.27
N HIS A 12 -9.45 -6.03 -12.97
CA HIS A 12 -10.15 -7.25 -12.59
C HIS A 12 -9.24 -8.11 -11.69
N GLY A 13 -9.78 -9.17 -11.10
CA GLY A 13 -9.09 -9.98 -10.09
C GLY A 13 -7.85 -10.75 -10.56
N ASP A 14 -7.65 -10.89 -11.89
CA ASP A 14 -6.53 -11.64 -12.48
C ASP A 14 -5.42 -10.73 -13.03
N VAL A 15 -5.48 -9.42 -12.75
CA VAL A 15 -4.43 -8.47 -13.16
C VAL A 15 -3.17 -8.70 -12.32
N GLY A 16 -2.08 -9.04 -12.98
CA GLY A 16 -0.78 -9.29 -12.36
C GLY A 16 -0.13 -10.57 -12.88
N SER A 17 1.02 -10.95 -12.32
CA SER A 17 1.65 -12.25 -12.61
C SER A 17 2.45 -12.73 -11.42
N PHE A 18 2.48 -14.04 -11.20
CA PHE A 18 3.37 -14.65 -10.24
C PHE A 18 4.82 -14.58 -10.75
N ILE A 19 5.74 -14.18 -9.88
CA ILE A 19 7.17 -14.16 -10.15
C ILE A 19 7.88 -15.21 -9.29
N THR A 20 9.09 -15.60 -9.70
CA THR A 20 9.90 -16.54 -8.91
C THR A 20 10.41 -15.88 -7.62
N ALA A 21 10.72 -16.68 -6.61
CA ALA A 21 11.34 -16.18 -5.38
C ALA A 21 12.69 -15.48 -5.63
N ALA A 22 13.45 -15.93 -6.64
CA ALA A 22 14.71 -15.29 -7.02
C ALA A 22 14.48 -13.89 -7.61
N ASP A 23 13.49 -13.74 -8.50
CA ASP A 23 13.11 -12.44 -9.05
C ASP A 23 12.60 -11.50 -7.96
N ALA A 24 11.72 -11.98 -7.07
CA ALA A 24 11.23 -11.19 -5.93
C ALA A 24 12.37 -10.67 -5.06
N LYS A 25 13.32 -11.52 -4.65
CA LYS A 25 14.50 -11.13 -3.87
C LYS A 25 15.41 -10.17 -4.63
N GLY A 26 15.55 -10.37 -5.94
CA GLY A 26 16.34 -9.48 -6.81
C GLY A 26 15.77 -8.07 -6.85
N ARG A 27 14.46 -7.93 -7.07
CA ARG A 27 13.77 -6.64 -7.12
C ARG A 27 13.81 -5.90 -5.78
N THR A 28 13.57 -6.59 -4.66
CA THR A 28 13.64 -5.97 -3.32
C THR A 28 15.06 -5.54 -2.98
N ARG A 29 16.09 -6.30 -3.37
CA ARG A 29 17.49 -5.90 -3.22
C ARG A 29 17.80 -4.64 -4.04
N LEU A 30 17.36 -4.58 -5.30
CA LEU A 30 17.59 -3.41 -6.16
C LEU A 30 16.93 -2.15 -5.62
N HIS A 31 15.71 -2.25 -5.08
CA HIS A 31 15.05 -1.12 -4.43
C HIS A 31 15.87 -0.60 -3.24
N ARG A 32 16.34 -1.50 -2.37
CA ARG A 32 17.21 -1.13 -1.24
C ARG A 32 18.47 -0.40 -1.70
N VAL A 33 19.19 -0.94 -2.69
CA VAL A 33 20.41 -0.32 -3.22
C VAL A 33 20.10 1.06 -3.81
N TYR A 34 18.97 1.22 -4.50
CA TYR A 34 18.55 2.52 -5.02
C TYR A 34 18.33 3.55 -3.91
N GLU A 35 17.60 3.19 -2.84
CA GLU A 35 17.33 4.08 -1.71
C GLU A 35 18.64 4.48 -0.98
N GLU A 36 19.54 3.52 -0.75
CA GLU A 36 20.83 3.78 -0.09
C GLU A 36 21.76 4.63 -0.97
N GLU A 37 21.94 4.28 -2.25
CA GLU A 37 22.93 4.92 -3.13
C GLU A 37 22.44 6.22 -3.77
N LYS A 38 21.15 6.31 -4.12
CA LYS A 38 20.61 7.48 -4.85
C LYS A 38 19.94 8.50 -3.94
N LEU A 39 19.29 8.03 -2.88
CA LEU A 39 18.62 8.92 -1.93
C LEU A 39 19.48 9.18 -0.68
N GLY A 40 20.60 8.48 -0.54
CA GLY A 40 21.55 8.68 0.56
C GLY A 40 20.99 8.26 1.92
N LEU A 41 19.94 7.44 1.93
CA LEU A 41 19.33 6.94 3.15
C LEU A 41 20.26 5.94 3.82
N LYS A 42 20.39 6.02 5.14
CA LYS A 42 21.07 4.97 5.90
C LYS A 42 20.21 3.69 5.88
N PRO A 43 20.81 2.50 6.02
CA PRO A 43 20.06 1.25 6.02
C PRO A 43 18.83 1.28 6.94
N GLU A 44 18.99 1.78 8.16
CA GLU A 44 17.94 1.95 9.17
C GLU A 44 16.79 2.89 8.78
N GLU A 45 16.98 3.74 7.77
CA GLU A 45 15.97 4.68 7.27
C GLU A 45 15.16 4.11 6.10
N VAL A 46 15.61 3.00 5.52
CA VAL A 46 14.95 2.36 4.37
C VAL A 46 13.80 1.49 4.85
N THR A 47 12.56 1.97 4.67
CA THR A 47 11.35 1.12 4.77
C THR A 47 11.23 0.28 3.50
N LYS A 48 11.67 -0.98 3.55
CA LYS A 48 11.67 -1.88 2.38
C LYS A 48 10.28 -2.39 1.99
N ALA A 49 9.46 -2.63 3.01
CA ALA A 49 8.13 -3.21 2.90
C ALA A 49 7.39 -3.02 4.22
N GLU A 50 6.08 -3.21 4.19
CA GLU A 50 5.24 -3.30 5.37
C GLU A 50 4.45 -4.61 5.35
N PHE A 51 4.33 -5.22 6.53
CA PHE A 51 3.51 -6.39 6.74
C PHE A 51 2.08 -5.98 7.11
N PHE A 52 1.13 -6.50 6.33
CA PHE A 52 -0.30 -6.36 6.60
C PHE A 52 -0.90 -7.73 6.89
N GLY A 53 -1.65 -7.84 7.99
CA GLY A 53 -2.28 -9.09 8.37
C GLY A 53 -3.36 -9.53 7.37
N ILE A 54 -3.38 -10.83 7.03
CA ILE A 54 -4.31 -11.39 6.05
C ILE A 54 -5.79 -11.08 6.37
N ASN A 55 -6.18 -11.07 7.64
CA ASN A 55 -7.55 -10.73 8.04
C ASN A 55 -7.94 -9.29 7.69
N ARG A 56 -6.99 -8.34 7.76
CA ARG A 56 -7.21 -6.94 7.39
C ARG A 56 -7.29 -6.80 5.87
N ILE A 57 -6.43 -7.50 5.14
CA ILE A 57 -6.47 -7.58 3.67
C ILE A 57 -7.81 -8.17 3.20
N SER A 58 -8.25 -9.29 3.78
CA SER A 58 -9.54 -9.93 3.45
C SER A 58 -10.72 -9.02 3.74
N LYS A 59 -10.68 -8.25 4.84
CA LYS A 59 -11.72 -7.25 5.14
C LYS A 59 -11.75 -6.13 4.10
N LEU A 60 -10.59 -5.64 3.66
CA LEU A 60 -10.48 -4.63 2.60
C LEU A 60 -11.04 -5.16 1.26
N MET A 61 -10.69 -6.39 0.89
CA MET A 61 -11.16 -7.04 -0.35
C MET A 61 -12.64 -7.44 -0.28
N GLY A 62 -13.18 -7.66 0.91
CA GLY A 62 -14.59 -7.99 1.13
C GLY A 62 -15.56 -6.81 0.92
N ARG A 63 -15.05 -5.62 0.60
CA ARG A 63 -15.87 -4.45 0.27
C ARG A 63 -16.68 -4.68 -0.99
N LYS A 64 -17.86 -4.06 -1.03
CA LYS A 64 -18.73 -4.10 -2.21
C LYS A 64 -17.99 -3.55 -3.44
N ASP A 65 -18.14 -4.25 -4.56
CA ASP A 65 -17.58 -3.91 -5.87
C ASP A 65 -16.03 -3.87 -5.93
N CYS A 66 -15.33 -4.38 -4.91
CA CYS A 66 -13.88 -4.49 -4.91
C CYS A 66 -13.41 -5.62 -5.84
N VAL A 67 -12.58 -5.27 -6.81
CA VAL A 67 -11.99 -6.23 -7.77
C VAL A 67 -10.49 -6.42 -7.60
N GLY A 68 -9.85 -5.65 -6.72
CA GLY A 68 -8.41 -5.72 -6.45
C GLY A 68 -7.95 -4.67 -5.45
N ILE A 69 -6.64 -4.65 -5.18
CA ILE A 69 -6.00 -3.69 -4.26
C ILE A 69 -5.04 -2.81 -5.06
N ARG A 70 -5.02 -1.51 -4.74
CA ARG A 70 -3.96 -0.59 -5.12
C ARG A 70 -3.10 -0.26 -3.90
N VAL A 71 -1.79 -0.24 -4.12
CA VAL A 71 -0.80 0.13 -3.11
C VAL A 71 -0.22 1.49 -3.48
N TYR A 72 -0.37 2.47 -2.60
CA TYR A 72 0.20 3.80 -2.73
C TYR A 72 1.44 3.95 -1.88
N TYR A 73 2.43 4.67 -2.41
CA TYR A 73 3.52 5.22 -1.62
C TYR A 73 3.05 6.49 -0.92
N GLY A 74 2.94 6.43 0.39
CA GLY A 74 2.60 7.54 1.27
C GLY A 74 3.80 7.99 2.11
N ARG A 75 3.58 9.06 2.89
CA ARG A 75 4.51 9.50 3.92
C ARG A 75 3.73 9.91 5.17
N ARG A 76 4.28 9.61 6.34
CA ARG A 76 3.71 9.95 7.65
C ARG A 76 4.79 10.55 8.53
N TYR A 77 4.45 11.59 9.28
CA TYR A 77 5.36 12.09 10.31
C TYR A 77 5.33 11.16 11.50
N GLU A 78 6.50 10.77 11.97
CA GLU A 78 6.66 9.80 13.06
C GLU A 78 7.73 10.25 14.04
N ASP A 79 7.49 9.99 15.31
CA ASP A 79 8.49 10.21 16.36
C ASP A 79 9.58 9.13 16.35
N ALA A 80 10.43 9.12 17.38
CA ALA A 80 11.53 8.16 17.49
C ALA A 80 11.06 6.72 17.75
N ASP A 81 9.87 6.54 18.30
CA ASP A 81 9.26 5.24 18.60
C ASP A 81 8.44 4.70 17.40
N GLY A 82 8.24 5.54 16.37
CA GLY A 82 7.51 5.21 15.15
C GLY A 82 6.02 5.53 15.23
N ASP A 83 5.60 6.23 16.28
CA ASP A 83 4.21 6.64 16.48
C ASP A 83 3.88 7.89 15.65
N PRO A 84 2.63 8.03 15.15
CA PRO A 84 2.22 9.19 14.37
C PRO A 84 2.41 10.49 15.15
N THR A 85 3.00 11.49 14.50
CA THR A 85 3.21 12.82 15.09
C THR A 85 3.05 13.94 14.05
N THR A 86 3.41 15.16 14.42
CA THR A 86 3.34 16.34 13.55
C THR A 86 4.67 16.63 12.84
N LYS A 87 4.64 17.53 11.85
CA LYS A 87 5.85 17.91 11.12
C LYS A 87 6.96 18.50 11.98
N ASP A 88 6.56 19.11 13.11
CA ASP A 88 7.45 19.87 13.98
C ASP A 88 8.05 18.97 15.09
N GLU A 89 7.50 17.76 15.27
CA GLU A 89 7.82 16.84 16.36
C GLU A 89 8.46 15.53 15.88
N GLY A 90 8.40 15.22 14.58
CA GLY A 90 8.92 13.96 14.04
C GLY A 90 9.52 14.03 12.65
N ALA A 91 9.99 12.87 12.19
CA ALA A 91 10.57 12.69 10.88
C ALA A 91 9.52 12.20 9.88
N LEU A 92 9.56 12.73 8.65
CA LEU A 92 8.68 12.28 7.57
C LEU A 92 9.19 10.94 7.03
N LYS A 93 8.51 9.83 7.36
CA LYS A 93 8.89 8.47 6.97
C LYS A 93 8.03 7.94 5.82
N PRO A 94 8.60 7.16 4.89
CA PRO A 94 7.82 6.50 3.84
C PRO A 94 6.94 5.39 4.43
N ARG A 95 5.69 5.33 3.96
CA ARG A 95 4.68 4.35 4.35
C ARG A 95 3.88 3.82 3.17
N LEU A 96 3.26 2.65 3.32
CA LEU A 96 2.36 2.08 2.31
C LEU A 96 0.89 2.26 2.72
N VAL A 97 0.05 2.53 1.72
CA VAL A 97 -1.41 2.63 1.89
C VAL A 97 -2.08 1.70 0.90
N LEU A 98 -2.87 0.76 1.39
CA LEU A 98 -3.63 -0.21 0.62
C LEU A 98 -5.09 0.25 0.50
N VAL A 99 -5.61 0.29 -0.71
CA VAL A 99 -6.97 0.73 -1.02
C VAL A 99 -7.66 -0.28 -1.93
N GLY A 100 -8.94 -0.56 -1.68
CA GLY A 100 -9.76 -1.39 -2.57
C GLY A 100 -10.09 -0.63 -3.87
N VAL A 101 -10.13 -1.33 -4.99
CA VAL A 101 -10.35 -0.73 -6.33
C VAL A 101 -11.58 -1.34 -6.98
N ARG A 102 -12.41 -0.50 -7.61
CA ARG A 102 -13.58 -0.93 -8.40
C ARG A 102 -13.19 -1.28 -9.83
N ALA A 103 -14.09 -1.99 -10.54
CA ALA A 103 -13.88 -2.38 -11.94
C ALA A 103 -13.69 -1.20 -12.91
N ASP A 104 -14.17 0.00 -12.55
CA ASP A 104 -13.96 1.23 -13.32
C ASP A 104 -12.59 1.89 -13.05
N GLY A 105 -11.81 1.32 -12.13
CA GLY A 105 -10.50 1.83 -11.72
C GLY A 105 -10.54 2.87 -10.60
N SER A 106 -11.71 3.24 -10.09
CA SER A 106 -11.85 4.15 -8.95
C SER A 106 -11.47 3.48 -7.63
N ASP A 107 -10.96 4.29 -6.70
CA ASP A 107 -10.69 3.85 -5.34
C ASP A 107 -11.97 3.80 -4.52
N ILE A 108 -12.05 2.81 -3.63
CA ILE A 108 -13.17 2.64 -2.70
C ILE A 108 -12.86 3.41 -1.42
N PHE A 109 -13.34 4.65 -1.38
CA PHE A 109 -13.56 5.41 -0.16
C PHE A 109 -15.08 5.50 0.06
N GLU A 110 -15.55 5.13 1.24
CA GLU A 110 -16.95 5.30 1.63
C GLU A 110 -17.08 6.66 2.29
N ASP A 111 -17.86 7.55 1.67
CA ASP A 111 -18.12 8.86 2.25
C ASP A 111 -19.04 8.70 3.47
N THR A 112 -18.45 8.52 4.65
CA THR A 112 -19.17 8.39 5.91
C THR A 112 -19.29 9.71 6.67
N GLU A 113 -19.10 10.88 6.03
CA GLU A 113 -19.13 12.20 6.70
C GLU A 113 -20.44 12.53 7.45
N GLY A 114 -21.46 11.66 7.42
CA GLY A 114 -22.72 11.81 8.17
C GLY A 114 -23.10 10.69 9.15
N LEU A 115 -22.33 9.59 9.27
CA LEU A 115 -22.73 8.43 10.09
C LEU A 115 -21.85 8.30 11.34
N LYS A 116 -22.49 8.28 12.52
CA LYS A 116 -21.85 8.30 13.84
C LYS A 116 -21.10 7.01 14.22
N ASP A 117 -21.14 5.99 13.38
CA ASP A 117 -20.35 4.78 13.55
C ASP A 117 -19.08 4.90 12.73
N ARG A 118 -17.97 5.25 13.40
CA ARG A 118 -16.63 5.12 12.82
C ARG A 118 -16.42 3.63 12.52
N GLY A 119 -16.71 3.22 11.28
CA GLY A 119 -16.28 1.92 10.76
C GLY A 119 -14.77 1.77 10.80
N ASP A 120 -14.25 0.61 10.41
CA ASP A 120 -12.81 0.28 10.45
C ASP A 120 -11.90 1.07 9.48
N GLY A 121 -12.32 2.26 9.05
CA GLY A 121 -11.63 3.10 8.05
C GLY A 121 -11.74 2.54 6.64
N ASP A 122 -11.35 3.32 5.62
CA ASP A 122 -11.48 2.95 4.21
C ASP A 122 -10.23 2.38 3.55
N ALA A 123 -9.07 2.71 4.11
CA ALA A 123 -7.78 2.26 3.65
C ALA A 123 -7.07 1.51 4.76
N LEU A 124 -6.17 0.61 4.36
CA LEU A 124 -5.29 -0.09 5.29
C LEU A 124 -3.90 0.53 5.19
N ALA A 125 -3.41 1.07 6.31
CA ALA A 125 -2.08 1.63 6.46
C ALA A 125 -1.45 1.10 7.75
N ASP A 126 -0.27 1.61 8.09
CA ASP A 126 0.41 1.33 9.36
C ASP A 126 0.73 -0.16 9.53
N GLY A 127 1.13 -0.81 8.44
CA GLY A 127 1.63 -2.17 8.49
C GLY A 127 2.94 -2.23 9.26
N HIS A 128 3.29 -3.40 9.78
CA HIS A 128 4.53 -3.54 10.55
C HIS A 128 5.73 -3.42 9.58
N PRO A 129 6.60 -2.41 9.72
CA PRO A 129 7.73 -2.24 8.82
C PRO A 129 8.61 -3.48 8.85
N CYS A 130 9.05 -3.95 7.69
CA CYS A 130 9.99 -5.06 7.62
C CYS A 130 11.30 -4.64 8.31
N PRO A 131 11.78 -5.39 9.33
CA PRO A 131 13.06 -5.10 9.96
C PRO A 131 14.22 -5.14 8.96
N GLN A 132 15.37 -4.60 9.35
CA GLN A 132 16.57 -4.56 8.51
C GLN A 132 16.97 -5.92 7.93
N HIS A 133 16.61 -7.01 8.62
CA HIS A 133 16.76 -8.39 8.17
C HIS A 133 15.39 -9.07 8.00
N CYS A 134 14.76 -8.79 6.86
CA CYS A 134 13.97 -9.76 6.11
C CYS A 134 14.75 -10.10 4.82
#